data_AF-R7HK86-F1
#
_entry.id   AF-R7HK86-F1
#
_cell.length_a   1.000
_cell.length_b   1.000
_cell.length_c   1.000
_cell.angle_alpha   90.00
_cell.angle_beta   90.00
_cell.angle_gamma   90.00
#
_symmetry.space_group_name_H-M   'P 1'
#
loop_
_entity.id
_entity.type
_entity.pdbx_description
1 polymer ?
#
loop_
_entity_poly.entity_id
_entity_poly.type
_entity_poly.pdbx_seq_one_letter_code
_entity_poly.pdbx_strand_id
1 'polypeptide(L)'
;MLEARQHETVLEVNLDALVHNFNFYRSRLKPDTKIVCMLKAFGYGAGSYELAKTLQQQGASYIAVAAHDEGVALREAGITMPIMVLNPKVVNYKALFDNRLEPEVFSFDMCREIIREAQKFDVKDYPIHIKIDTGMHRLGFVYDELPKLVELLKSQDNVCPASIFSHLCTADDLHDDSYAHFQLEYFDRCCNTFVPAFNHKIIRHILNTDGILRFPDHQYEMVRLGIGLYGIPTLGAGYDDKLRPVSSLHSVIIQIREWEAGTTIGYGRHGVLTRPSRIATIPIGYADGFNRHLGCGHGEVWINGKRVPTVGNICMDLFMADVTDVECAVGDKVEIFGEHISAQDVADRLQTIPYEVLTSVSSRVKRIYYSE
;
A
#
# COMPACT_ATOMS: atom_id res chain seq x y z
N MET A 1 23.67 -9.94 16.53
CA MET A 1 23.49 -10.95 17.59
C MET A 1 22.36 -10.49 18.52
N LEU A 2 21.12 -10.80 18.17
CA LEU A 2 19.92 -10.70 19.02
C LEU A 2 18.77 -11.49 18.37
N GLU A 3 19.05 -12.71 17.92
CA GLU A 3 18.01 -13.71 17.67
C GLU A 3 17.55 -14.25 19.04
N ALA A 4 16.79 -13.44 19.76
CA ALA A 4 15.86 -14.03 20.71
C ALA A 4 14.92 -14.90 19.87
N ARG A 5 14.97 -16.22 20.05
CA ARG A 5 14.02 -17.18 19.49
C ARG A 5 12.60 -16.77 19.90
N GLN A 6 11.98 -15.89 19.12
CA GLN A 6 10.63 -15.43 19.36
C GLN A 6 9.71 -16.57 18.98
N HIS A 7 9.04 -17.15 19.98
CA HIS A 7 8.01 -18.17 19.80
C HIS A 7 6.70 -17.54 19.31
N GLU A 8 6.76 -16.56 18.42
CA GLU A 8 5.64 -15.69 18.10
C GLU A 8 5.60 -15.38 16.60
N THR A 9 4.39 -15.20 16.08
CA THR A 9 4.14 -14.75 14.71
C THR A 9 4.41 -13.26 14.60
N VAL A 10 5.23 -12.87 13.62
CA VAL A 10 5.71 -11.49 13.45
C VAL A 10 5.68 -11.06 11.99
N LEU A 11 5.40 -9.77 11.77
CA LEU A 11 5.58 -9.10 10.48
C LEU A 11 6.90 -8.32 10.54
N GLU A 12 7.92 -8.83 9.88
CA GLU A 12 9.21 -8.16 9.73
C GLU A 12 9.11 -7.10 8.61
N VAL A 13 9.61 -5.89 8.87
CA VAL A 13 9.56 -4.75 7.96
C VAL A 13 10.98 -4.23 7.73
N ASN A 14 11.50 -4.43 6.52
CA ASN A 14 12.85 -4.04 6.11
C ASN A 14 12.85 -2.59 5.62
N LEU A 15 13.42 -1.68 6.42
CA LEU A 15 13.49 -0.26 6.08
C LEU A 15 14.51 0.03 4.98
N ASP A 16 15.53 -0.81 4.81
CA ASP A 16 16.50 -0.62 3.73
C ASP A 16 15.95 -1.09 2.39
N ALA A 17 15.10 -2.11 2.38
CA ALA A 17 14.31 -2.47 1.19
C ALA A 17 13.39 -1.30 0.79
N LEU A 18 12.74 -0.64 1.75
CA LEU A 18 11.90 0.54 1.50
C LEU A 18 12.73 1.67 0.87
N VAL A 19 13.90 1.98 1.43
CA VAL A 19 14.82 3.00 0.93
C VAL A 19 15.33 2.63 -0.46
N HIS A 20 15.71 1.37 -0.68
CA HIS A 20 16.14 0.84 -1.98
C HIS A 20 15.05 1.03 -3.04
N ASN A 21 13.81 0.62 -2.74
CA ASN A 21 12.69 0.76 -3.67
C ASN A 21 12.37 2.23 -3.96
N PHE A 22 12.33 3.08 -2.93
CA PHE A 22 12.16 4.53 -3.10
C PHE A 22 13.24 5.10 -4.04
N ASN A 23 14.50 4.72 -3.83
CA ASN A 23 15.63 5.17 -4.64
C ASN A 23 15.61 4.61 -6.06
N PHE A 24 15.13 3.38 -6.24
CA PHE A 24 14.91 2.78 -7.54
C PHE A 24 13.96 3.66 -8.36
N TYR A 25 12.78 4.01 -7.84
CA TYR A 25 11.87 4.88 -8.58
C TYR A 25 12.41 6.30 -8.73
N ARG A 26 13.02 6.87 -7.68
CA ARG A 26 13.64 8.20 -7.73
C ARG A 26 14.69 8.32 -8.83
N SER A 27 15.49 7.28 -9.09
CA SER A 27 16.52 7.30 -10.12
C SER A 27 15.98 7.33 -11.56
N ARG A 28 14.67 7.12 -11.75
CA ARG A 28 13.99 7.19 -13.06
C ARG A 28 13.31 8.54 -13.30
N LEU A 29 13.33 9.41 -12.29
CA LEU A 29 12.69 10.70 -12.35
C LEU A 29 13.66 11.80 -12.78
N LYS A 30 13.11 12.86 -13.36
CA LYS A 30 13.84 14.11 -13.57
C LYS A 30 14.24 14.68 -12.18
N PRO A 31 15.40 15.35 -12.05
CA PRO A 31 15.91 15.79 -10.74
C PRO A 31 14.93 16.60 -9.87
N ASP A 32 14.07 17.40 -10.49
CA ASP A 32 13.12 18.29 -9.79
C ASP A 32 11.72 17.67 -9.58
N THR A 33 11.49 16.45 -10.09
CA THR A 33 10.19 15.77 -9.97
C THR A 33 10.03 15.22 -8.55
N LYS A 34 8.96 15.68 -7.88
CA LYS A 34 8.62 15.28 -6.51
C LYS A 34 8.03 13.86 -6.47
N ILE A 35 8.08 13.24 -5.29
CA ILE A 35 7.44 11.94 -5.03
C ILE A 35 6.47 12.07 -3.87
N VAL A 36 5.22 11.66 -4.10
CA VAL A 36 4.26 11.30 -3.04
C VAL A 36 4.40 9.81 -2.77
N CYS A 37 4.66 9.42 -1.52
CA CYS A 37 4.64 8.02 -1.11
C CYS A 37 3.27 7.65 -0.52
N MET A 38 2.67 6.57 -1.02
CA MET A 38 1.33 6.15 -0.58
C MET A 38 1.42 5.27 0.67
N LEU A 39 0.95 5.76 1.82
CA LEU A 39 0.99 5.10 3.14
C LEU A 39 -0.42 4.78 3.69
N LYS A 40 -1.46 4.87 2.84
CA LYS A 40 -2.83 4.49 3.19
C LYS A 40 -2.92 3.05 3.73
N ALA A 41 -3.95 2.77 4.52
CA ALA A 41 -4.17 1.46 5.15
C ALA A 41 -2.98 1.05 6.03
N PHE A 42 -2.53 1.97 6.89
CA PHE A 42 -1.41 1.78 7.81
C PHE A 42 -0.11 1.32 7.12
N GLY A 43 0.24 1.91 5.98
CA GLY A 43 1.42 1.50 5.21
C GLY A 43 1.28 0.09 4.64
N TYR A 44 0.10 -0.25 4.11
CA TYR A 44 -0.24 -1.60 3.63
C TYR A 44 0.04 -2.68 4.69
N GLY A 45 -0.36 -2.41 5.94
CA GLY A 45 -0.21 -3.34 7.07
C GLY A 45 1.17 -3.33 7.75
N ALA A 46 2.18 -2.67 7.17
CA ALA A 46 3.53 -2.60 7.74
C ALA A 46 3.65 -1.62 8.94
N GLY A 47 2.67 -0.74 9.12
CA GLY A 47 2.67 0.31 10.14
C GLY A 47 3.22 1.63 9.59
N SER A 48 2.44 2.69 9.71
CA SER A 48 2.66 3.94 8.95
C SER A 48 3.79 4.82 9.50
N TYR A 49 4.05 4.82 10.81
CA TYR A 49 5.00 5.75 11.41
C TYR A 49 6.45 5.53 10.98
N GLU A 50 6.99 4.32 11.17
CA GLU A 50 8.40 4.05 10.85
C GLU A 50 8.67 4.22 9.35
N LEU A 51 7.71 3.83 8.49
CA LEU A 51 7.80 4.11 7.06
C LEU A 51 7.82 5.62 6.76
N ALA A 52 6.89 6.39 7.34
CA ALA A 52 6.81 7.83 7.12
C ALA A 52 8.08 8.54 7.59
N LYS A 53 8.62 8.15 8.75
CA LYS A 53 9.85 8.69 9.31
C LYS A 53 11.04 8.42 8.40
N THR A 54 11.21 7.19 7.93
CA THR A 54 12.27 6.81 7.00
C THR A 54 12.14 7.58 5.69
N LEU A 55 10.94 7.69 5.12
CA LEU A 55 10.71 8.40 3.86
C LEU A 55 10.96 9.91 3.99
N GLN A 56 10.59 10.52 5.11
CA GLN A 56 10.93 11.91 5.41
C GLN A 56 12.44 12.12 5.41
N GLN A 57 13.20 11.23 6.04
CA GLN A 57 14.67 11.29 6.08
C GLN A 57 15.29 11.10 4.68
N GLN A 58 14.67 10.29 3.82
CA GLN A 58 15.11 10.09 2.44
C GLN A 58 14.71 11.22 1.47
N GLY A 59 13.92 12.19 1.94
CA GLY A 59 13.50 13.35 1.16
C GLY A 59 12.26 13.11 0.28
N ALA A 60 11.36 12.20 0.68
CA ALA A 60 10.03 12.16 0.09
C ALA A 60 9.36 13.53 0.24
N SER A 61 8.72 14.01 -0.83
CA SER A 61 8.13 15.36 -0.83
C SER A 61 6.79 15.42 -0.11
N TYR A 62 6.05 14.31 -0.18
CA TYR A 62 4.73 14.13 0.40
C TYR A 62 4.56 12.68 0.85
N ILE A 63 3.68 12.46 1.81
CA ILE A 63 3.00 11.18 1.98
C ILE A 63 1.50 11.34 1.75
N ALA A 64 0.84 10.27 1.31
CA ALA A 64 -0.61 10.24 1.17
C ALA A 64 -1.23 9.13 2.01
N VAL A 65 -2.25 9.47 2.79
CA VAL A 65 -3.02 8.57 3.64
C VAL A 65 -4.47 8.51 3.17
N ALA A 66 -5.20 7.44 3.53
CA ALA A 66 -6.60 7.31 3.12
C ALA A 66 -7.50 8.23 3.95
N ALA A 67 -7.28 8.27 5.26
CA ALA A 67 -8.17 8.93 6.20
C ALA A 67 -7.45 9.97 7.05
N HIS A 68 -8.23 10.92 7.57
CA HIS A 68 -7.76 11.97 8.48
C HIS A 68 -7.01 11.40 9.70
N ASP A 69 -7.57 10.37 10.34
CA ASP A 69 -7.01 9.84 11.60
C ASP A 69 -5.62 9.21 11.40
N GLU A 70 -5.36 8.62 10.22
CA GLU A 70 -4.02 8.16 9.85
C GLU A 70 -3.03 9.35 9.79
N GLY A 71 -3.47 10.49 9.25
CA GLY A 71 -2.65 11.70 9.16
C GLY A 71 -2.38 12.35 10.52
N VAL A 72 -3.39 12.41 11.39
CA VAL A 72 -3.24 12.93 12.77
C VAL A 72 -2.25 12.08 13.55
N ALA A 73 -2.39 10.75 13.52
CA ALA A 73 -1.46 9.86 14.21
C ALA A 73 0.00 10.06 13.76
N LEU A 74 0.23 10.31 12.46
CA LEU A 74 1.56 10.61 11.95
C LEU A 74 2.09 11.97 12.42
N ARG A 75 1.23 12.98 12.53
CA ARG A 75 1.59 14.30 13.07
C ARG A 75 1.97 14.23 14.54
N GLU A 76 1.17 13.54 15.34
CA GLU A 76 1.44 13.30 16.77
C GLU A 76 2.76 12.54 16.98
N ALA A 77 3.11 11.64 16.06
CA ALA A 77 4.37 10.91 16.09
C ALA A 77 5.58 11.70 15.55
N GLY A 78 5.38 12.95 15.08
CA GLY A 78 6.44 13.87 14.70
C GLY A 78 6.76 13.94 13.20
N ILE A 79 5.89 13.45 12.32
CA ILE A 79 6.04 13.65 10.87
C ILE A 79 5.71 15.09 10.51
N THR A 80 6.64 15.79 9.85
CA THR A 80 6.54 17.22 9.53
C THR A 80 6.36 17.50 8.03
N MET A 81 6.70 16.55 7.16
CA MET A 81 6.49 16.69 5.71
C MET A 81 4.99 16.81 5.36
N PRO A 82 4.63 17.41 4.22
CA PRO A 82 3.24 17.48 3.78
C PRO A 82 2.54 16.11 3.74
N ILE A 83 1.29 16.07 4.20
CA ILE A 83 0.45 14.87 4.22
C ILE A 83 -0.82 15.14 3.43
N MET A 84 -1.02 14.43 2.34
CA MET A 84 -2.24 14.44 1.54
C MET A 84 -3.25 13.44 2.12
N VAL A 85 -4.51 13.85 2.26
CA VAL A 85 -5.61 12.98 2.72
C VAL A 85 -6.58 12.73 1.56
N LEU A 86 -6.64 11.49 1.09
CA LEU A 86 -7.40 11.13 -0.12
C LEU A 86 -8.92 11.10 0.11
N ASN A 87 -9.36 10.80 1.33
CA ASN A 87 -10.75 10.92 1.75
C ASN A 87 -10.84 11.84 2.98
N PRO A 88 -10.89 13.17 2.76
CA PRO A 88 -10.73 14.14 3.83
C PRO A 88 -12.02 14.45 4.59
N LYS A 89 -13.15 13.83 4.23
CA LYS A 89 -14.42 14.13 4.87
C LYS A 89 -14.37 13.71 6.34
N VAL A 90 -14.61 14.68 7.22
CA VAL A 90 -14.56 14.48 8.68
C VAL A 90 -15.73 15.19 9.34
N VAL A 91 -16.10 14.74 10.54
CA VAL A 91 -17.09 15.45 11.37
C VAL A 91 -16.55 16.79 11.86
N ASN A 92 -15.22 16.90 12.06
CA ASN A 92 -14.57 18.09 12.57
C ASN A 92 -13.31 18.45 11.75
N TYR A 93 -13.45 19.43 10.85
CA TYR A 93 -12.36 19.92 10.03
C TYR A 93 -11.27 20.69 10.81
N LYS A 94 -11.54 21.10 12.05
CA LYS A 94 -10.52 21.78 12.88
C LYS A 94 -9.29 20.90 13.08
N ALA A 95 -9.48 19.60 13.32
CA ALA A 95 -8.37 18.67 13.50
C ALA A 95 -7.54 18.53 12.21
N LEU A 96 -8.18 18.55 11.04
CA LEU A 96 -7.53 18.56 9.74
C LEU A 96 -6.63 19.80 9.58
N PHE A 97 -7.16 20.98 9.92
CA PHE A 97 -6.43 22.26 9.84
C PHE A 97 -5.29 22.38 10.86
N ASP A 98 -5.57 22.08 12.14
CA ASP A 98 -4.59 22.12 13.24
C ASP A 98 -3.39 21.21 12.93
N ASN A 99 -3.64 20.06 12.30
CA ASN A 99 -2.62 19.09 11.91
C ASN A 99 -2.03 19.32 10.51
N ARG A 100 -2.41 20.40 9.80
CA ARG A 100 -1.90 20.73 8.45
C ARG A 100 -1.95 19.52 7.50
N LEU A 101 -3.11 18.88 7.43
CA LEU A 101 -3.39 17.78 6.51
C LEU A 101 -4.07 18.32 5.24
N GLU A 102 -3.50 18.06 4.08
CA GLU A 102 -3.93 18.65 2.80
C GLU A 102 -5.01 17.77 2.12
N PRO A 103 -6.26 18.23 1.98
CA PRO A 103 -7.35 17.38 1.49
C PRO A 103 -7.35 17.23 -0.04
N GLU A 104 -7.63 16.01 -0.50
CA GLU A 104 -8.09 15.76 -1.88
C GLU A 104 -9.51 16.31 -2.06
N VAL A 105 -9.73 17.15 -3.07
CA VAL A 105 -11.02 17.73 -3.41
C VAL A 105 -11.46 17.23 -4.77
N PHE A 106 -12.59 16.51 -4.79
CA PHE A 106 -13.13 15.85 -5.99
C PHE A 106 -14.59 16.21 -6.29
N SER A 107 -15.21 17.11 -5.54
CA SER A 107 -16.58 17.59 -5.81
C SER A 107 -16.81 19.01 -5.31
N PHE A 108 -17.79 19.70 -5.90
CA PHE A 108 -18.18 21.04 -5.49
C PHE A 108 -18.70 21.11 -4.05
N ASP A 109 -19.44 20.09 -3.61
CA ASP A 109 -19.99 20.06 -2.25
C ASP A 109 -18.88 19.96 -1.21
N MET A 110 -17.89 19.09 -1.46
CA MET A 110 -16.71 18.98 -0.60
C MET A 110 -15.90 20.28 -0.60
N CYS A 111 -15.69 20.89 -1.77
CA CYS A 111 -14.97 22.16 -1.87
C CYS A 111 -15.64 23.26 -1.05
N ARG A 112 -16.97 23.43 -1.19
CA ARG A 112 -17.76 24.39 -0.41
C ARG A 112 -17.74 24.09 1.09
N GLU A 113 -17.83 22.83 1.47
CA GLU A 113 -17.78 22.40 2.87
C GLU A 113 -16.43 22.78 3.51
N ILE A 114 -15.31 22.49 2.86
CA ILE A 114 -13.97 22.85 3.35
C ILE A 114 -13.82 24.37 3.43
N ILE A 115 -14.25 25.12 2.41
CA ILE A 115 -14.23 26.60 2.42
C ILE A 115 -15.01 27.12 3.63
N ARG A 116 -16.23 26.63 3.86
CA ARG A 116 -17.08 27.07 4.98
C ARG A 116 -16.44 26.81 6.33
N GLU A 117 -15.89 25.62 6.54
CA GLU A 117 -15.23 25.31 7.81
C GLU A 117 -13.91 26.08 7.98
N ALA A 118 -13.15 26.29 6.90
CA ALA A 118 -11.96 27.15 6.93
C ALA A 118 -12.32 28.61 7.30
N GLN A 119 -13.42 29.15 6.77
CA GLN A 119 -13.96 30.46 7.16
C GLN A 119 -14.30 30.53 8.65
N LYS A 120 -15.00 29.50 9.15
CA LYS A 120 -15.41 29.41 10.56
C LYS A 120 -14.22 29.39 11.52
N PHE A 121 -13.10 28.81 11.12
CA PHE A 121 -11.88 28.72 11.92
C PHE A 121 -10.81 29.76 11.53
N ASP A 122 -11.16 30.76 10.72
CA ASP A 122 -10.25 31.82 10.23
C ASP A 122 -8.96 31.29 9.58
N VAL A 123 -9.10 30.19 8.83
CA VAL A 123 -8.02 29.58 8.05
C VAL A 123 -7.96 30.24 6.68
N LYS A 124 -6.75 30.57 6.24
CA LYS A 124 -6.43 31.24 4.97
C LYS A 124 -5.42 30.44 4.16
N ASP A 125 -5.52 30.54 2.84
CA ASP A 125 -4.61 29.92 1.86
C ASP A 125 -4.33 28.42 2.12
N TYR A 126 -5.32 27.69 2.65
CA TYR A 126 -5.13 26.30 3.03
C TYR A 126 -4.93 25.42 1.79
N PRO A 127 -3.84 24.64 1.70
CA PRO A 127 -3.52 23.86 0.52
C PRO A 127 -4.54 22.73 0.29
N ILE A 128 -5.06 22.63 -0.94
CA ILE A 128 -5.96 21.56 -1.38
C ILE A 128 -5.47 20.92 -2.68
N HIS A 129 -5.81 19.65 -2.91
CA HIS A 129 -5.41 18.90 -4.10
C HIS A 129 -6.61 18.58 -4.98
N ILE A 130 -6.66 19.18 -6.17
CA ILE A 130 -7.80 19.05 -7.08
C ILE A 130 -7.68 17.76 -7.88
N LYS A 131 -8.65 16.86 -7.73
CA LYS A 131 -8.69 15.61 -8.49
C LYS A 131 -9.56 15.73 -9.72
N ILE A 132 -9.03 15.30 -10.84
CA ILE A 132 -9.70 15.20 -12.13
C ILE A 132 -10.00 13.73 -12.40
N ASP A 133 -11.20 13.46 -12.89
CA ASP A 133 -11.51 12.15 -13.47
C ASP A 133 -11.19 12.17 -14.96
N THR A 134 -10.15 11.44 -15.35
CA THR A 134 -9.71 11.31 -16.75
C THR A 134 -10.19 9.99 -17.38
N GLY A 135 -10.89 9.12 -16.64
CA GLY A 135 -11.32 7.82 -17.15
C GLY A 135 -11.46 6.69 -16.11
N MET A 136 -10.95 6.88 -14.89
CA MET A 136 -11.13 5.87 -13.84
C MET A 136 -12.57 5.85 -13.31
N HIS A 137 -13.32 6.96 -13.45
CA HIS A 137 -14.74 7.06 -13.10
C HIS A 137 -15.08 6.74 -11.64
N ARG A 138 -14.10 6.94 -10.75
CA ARG A 138 -14.26 6.74 -9.31
C ARG A 138 -14.61 8.04 -8.60
N LEU A 139 -13.76 9.07 -8.75
CA LEU A 139 -13.89 10.38 -8.11
C LEU A 139 -13.10 11.40 -8.93
N GLY A 140 -13.61 12.64 -9.02
CA GLY A 140 -12.90 13.76 -9.60
C GLY A 140 -13.83 14.68 -10.38
N PHE A 141 -13.39 15.91 -10.62
CA PHE A 141 -14.05 16.82 -11.53
C PHE A 141 -13.81 16.42 -12.99
N VAL A 142 -14.75 16.74 -13.86
CA VAL A 142 -14.58 16.64 -15.31
C VAL A 142 -14.26 18.01 -15.93
N TYR A 143 -13.75 18.01 -17.16
CA TYR A 143 -13.29 19.21 -17.86
C TYR A 143 -14.30 20.37 -17.86
N ASP A 144 -15.58 20.07 -18.12
CA ASP A 144 -16.64 21.08 -18.22
C ASP A 144 -16.93 21.79 -16.88
N GLU A 145 -16.51 21.20 -15.76
CA GLU A 145 -16.69 21.78 -14.43
C GLU A 145 -15.56 22.75 -14.04
N LEU A 146 -14.42 22.71 -14.74
CA LEU A 146 -13.24 23.51 -14.39
C LEU A 146 -13.50 25.02 -14.36
N PRO A 147 -14.21 25.64 -15.32
CA PRO A 147 -14.49 27.07 -15.27
C PRO A 147 -15.22 27.48 -13.99
N LYS A 148 -16.22 26.69 -13.58
CA LYS A 148 -17.00 26.92 -12.36
C LYS A 148 -16.18 26.65 -11.10
N LEU A 149 -15.29 25.65 -11.12
CA LEU A 149 -14.37 25.39 -10.02
C LEU A 149 -13.38 26.54 -9.82
N VAL A 150 -12.82 27.07 -10.91
CA VAL A 150 -11.93 28.24 -10.88
C VAL A 150 -12.64 29.46 -10.30
N GLU A 151 -13.87 29.74 -10.75
CA GLU A 151 -14.69 30.83 -10.20
C GLU A 151 -14.90 30.69 -8.69
N LEU A 152 -15.31 29.50 -8.24
CA LEU A 152 -15.48 29.20 -6.82
C LEU A 152 -14.18 29.45 -6.03
N LEU A 153 -13.06 28.89 -6.47
CA LEU A 153 -11.78 29.02 -5.79
C LEU A 153 -11.27 30.48 -5.75
N LYS A 154 -11.58 31.30 -6.77
CA LYS A 154 -11.19 32.73 -6.79
C LYS A 154 -12.08 33.65 -5.95
N SER A 155 -13.29 33.21 -5.61
CA SER A 155 -14.26 34.01 -4.84
C SER A 155 -14.02 34.03 -3.33
N GLN A 156 -12.93 33.40 -2.87
CA GLN A 156 -12.59 33.19 -1.47
C GLN A 156 -11.06 33.16 -1.30
N ASP A 157 -10.58 33.29 -0.07
CA ASP A 157 -9.15 33.32 0.31
C ASP A 157 -8.80 32.27 1.39
N ASN A 158 -9.71 31.32 1.65
CA ASN A 158 -9.59 30.31 2.69
C ASN A 158 -8.78 29.09 2.25
N VAL A 159 -8.97 28.64 1.01
CA VAL A 159 -8.28 27.50 0.41
C VAL A 159 -7.57 27.89 -0.87
N CYS A 160 -6.48 27.20 -1.18
CA CYS A 160 -5.65 27.45 -2.34
C CYS A 160 -5.25 26.12 -3.01
N PRO A 161 -5.43 25.95 -4.33
CA PRO A 161 -5.02 24.72 -5.00
C PRO A 161 -3.49 24.59 -4.99
N ALA A 162 -2.98 23.58 -4.28
CA ALA A 162 -1.57 23.21 -4.23
C ALA A 162 -1.20 22.27 -5.39
N SER A 163 -2.11 21.38 -5.78
CA SER A 163 -1.93 20.49 -6.93
C SER A 163 -3.22 20.24 -7.71
N ILE A 164 -3.04 19.78 -8.95
CA ILE A 164 -4.08 19.17 -9.78
C ILE A 164 -3.58 17.78 -10.21
N PHE A 165 -4.44 16.77 -10.14
CA PHE A 165 -4.02 15.40 -10.39
C PHE A 165 -5.11 14.48 -10.89
N SER A 166 -4.71 13.37 -11.49
CA SER A 166 -5.62 12.25 -11.84
C SER A 166 -4.95 10.90 -11.61
N HIS A 167 -5.61 9.79 -11.96
CA HIS A 167 -5.13 8.42 -11.77
C HIS A 167 -5.24 7.61 -13.05
N LEU A 168 -4.12 7.08 -13.54
CA LEU A 168 -4.12 6.11 -14.64
C LEU A 168 -4.70 4.78 -14.16
N CYS A 169 -5.54 4.16 -14.99
CA CYS A 169 -6.18 2.88 -14.65
C CYS A 169 -5.74 1.69 -15.52
N THR A 170 -4.96 1.93 -16.58
CA THR A 170 -4.41 0.89 -17.46
C THR A 170 -2.89 1.00 -17.59
N ALA A 171 -2.23 1.66 -16.63
CA ALA A 171 -0.78 1.85 -16.66
C ALA A 171 -0.01 0.53 -16.44
N ASP A 172 -0.66 -0.52 -15.97
CA ASP A 172 -0.13 -1.87 -15.81
C ASP A 172 -0.29 -2.76 -17.07
N ASP A 173 -1.11 -2.36 -18.04
CA ASP A 173 -1.36 -3.15 -19.26
C ASP A 173 -0.26 -2.95 -20.31
N LEU A 174 0.69 -3.88 -20.41
CA LEU A 174 1.79 -3.86 -21.39
C LEU A 174 1.37 -4.08 -22.85
N HIS A 175 0.11 -4.44 -23.12
CA HIS A 175 -0.36 -4.76 -24.46
C HIS A 175 -1.06 -3.59 -25.15
N ASP A 176 -1.71 -2.70 -24.39
CA ASP A 176 -2.46 -1.57 -24.93
C ASP A 176 -2.27 -0.27 -24.12
N ASP A 177 -1.57 0.68 -24.73
CA ASP A 177 -1.35 2.02 -24.17
C ASP A 177 -2.44 3.04 -24.54
N SER A 178 -3.37 2.69 -25.43
CA SER A 178 -4.30 3.65 -26.04
C SER A 178 -5.15 4.40 -25.00
N TYR A 179 -5.65 3.68 -23.99
CA TYR A 179 -6.44 4.26 -22.93
C TYR A 179 -5.60 5.14 -21.99
N ALA A 180 -4.38 4.72 -21.65
CA ALA A 180 -3.48 5.52 -20.83
C ALA A 180 -3.12 6.85 -21.52
N HIS A 181 -2.85 6.82 -22.83
CA HIS A 181 -2.63 8.03 -23.63
C HIS A 181 -3.86 8.93 -23.68
N PHE A 182 -5.06 8.37 -23.86
CA PHE A 182 -6.31 9.14 -23.77
C PHE A 182 -6.44 9.86 -22.41
N GLN A 183 -6.16 9.16 -21.30
CA GLN A 183 -6.19 9.77 -19.97
C GLN A 183 -5.18 10.90 -19.81
N LEU A 184 -3.97 10.74 -20.36
CA LEU A 184 -2.90 11.73 -20.33
C LEU A 184 -3.26 12.99 -21.14
N GLU A 185 -3.77 12.82 -22.36
CA GLU A 185 -4.23 13.94 -23.20
C GLU A 185 -5.38 14.71 -22.57
N TYR A 186 -6.36 14.01 -21.99
CA TYR A 186 -7.46 14.63 -21.25
C TYR A 186 -6.93 15.44 -20.06
N PHE A 187 -5.98 14.88 -19.30
CA PHE A 187 -5.37 15.53 -18.15
C PHE A 187 -4.60 16.79 -18.55
N ASP A 188 -3.84 16.75 -19.65
CA ASP A 188 -3.15 17.92 -20.18
C ASP A 188 -4.12 19.04 -20.56
N ARG A 189 -5.25 18.70 -21.20
CA ARG A 189 -6.31 19.66 -21.54
C ARG A 189 -6.89 20.32 -20.28
N CYS A 190 -7.16 19.54 -19.24
CA CYS A 190 -7.60 20.06 -17.94
C CYS A 190 -6.56 20.99 -17.30
N CYS A 191 -5.28 20.59 -17.28
CA CYS A 191 -4.20 21.38 -16.72
C CYS A 191 -4.01 22.71 -17.45
N ASN A 192 -4.08 22.70 -18.78
CA ASN A 192 -3.95 23.90 -19.63
C ASN A 192 -5.08 24.92 -19.41
N THR A 193 -6.22 24.48 -18.88
CA THR A 193 -7.34 25.36 -18.51
C THR A 193 -7.22 25.83 -17.06
N PHE A 194 -6.91 24.91 -16.14
CA PHE A 194 -6.96 25.18 -14.71
C PHE A 194 -5.73 25.95 -14.19
N VAL A 195 -4.52 25.55 -14.59
CA VAL A 195 -3.27 26.08 -14.03
C VAL A 195 -3.07 27.57 -14.33
N PRO A 196 -3.26 28.06 -15.58
CA PRO A 196 -3.06 29.49 -15.89
C PRO A 196 -4.04 30.44 -15.19
N ALA A 197 -5.10 29.91 -14.59
CA ALA A 197 -6.05 30.73 -13.84
C ALA A 197 -5.46 31.27 -12.53
N PHE A 198 -4.36 30.71 -12.02
CA PHE A 198 -3.80 31.08 -10.73
C PHE A 198 -2.39 31.67 -10.88
N ASN A 199 -2.03 32.61 -10.00
CA ASN A 199 -0.76 33.34 -10.07
C ASN A 199 0.39 32.66 -9.30
N HIS A 200 0.19 31.41 -8.86
CA HIS A 200 1.17 30.62 -8.14
C HIS A 200 1.35 29.26 -8.81
N LYS A 201 2.42 28.55 -8.45
CA LYS A 201 2.72 27.23 -9.02
C LYS A 201 1.76 26.19 -8.48
N ILE A 202 1.04 25.52 -9.39
CA ILE A 202 0.22 24.34 -9.09
C ILE A 202 0.97 23.10 -9.57
N ILE A 203 1.19 22.14 -8.66
CA ILE A 203 1.87 20.89 -8.98
C ILE A 203 0.93 19.99 -9.81
N ARG A 204 1.39 19.46 -10.94
CA ARG A 204 0.63 18.45 -11.70
C ARG A 204 1.20 17.06 -11.43
N HIS A 205 0.32 16.07 -11.29
CA HIS A 205 0.73 14.67 -11.13
C HIS A 205 -0.34 13.68 -11.60
N ILE A 206 0.06 12.64 -12.33
CA ILE A 206 -0.88 11.59 -12.79
C ILE A 206 -0.31 10.17 -12.72
N LEU A 207 1.01 10.03 -12.78
CA LEU A 207 1.66 8.73 -12.77
C LEU A 207 1.54 8.05 -11.40
N ASN A 208 1.02 6.83 -11.41
CA ASN A 208 1.12 5.85 -10.33
C ASN A 208 2.44 5.05 -10.47
N THR A 209 2.62 3.97 -9.71
CA THR A 209 3.81 3.10 -9.75
C THR A 209 4.21 2.70 -11.17
N ASP A 210 3.27 2.16 -11.94
CA ASP A 210 3.53 1.67 -13.30
C ASP A 210 3.79 2.81 -14.28
N GLY A 211 3.01 3.89 -14.12
CA GLY A 211 3.17 5.08 -14.96
C GLY A 211 4.55 5.70 -14.85
N ILE A 212 5.21 5.65 -13.68
CA ILE A 212 6.58 6.15 -13.49
C ILE A 212 7.56 5.41 -14.44
N LEU A 213 7.35 4.12 -14.65
CA LEU A 213 8.24 3.29 -15.48
C LEU A 213 7.89 3.38 -16.96
N ARG A 214 6.60 3.48 -17.30
CA ARG A 214 6.13 3.37 -18.69
C ARG A 214 5.93 4.69 -19.41
N PHE A 215 5.60 5.77 -18.69
CA PHE A 215 5.31 7.07 -19.28
C PHE A 215 6.24 8.17 -18.73
N PRO A 216 7.59 8.02 -18.84
CA PRO A 216 8.55 8.94 -18.21
C PRO A 216 8.48 10.38 -18.75
N ASP A 217 7.92 10.59 -19.94
CA ASP A 217 7.72 11.94 -20.50
C ASP A 217 6.60 12.71 -19.79
N HIS A 218 5.71 12.01 -19.09
CA HIS A 218 4.55 12.56 -18.37
C HIS A 218 4.76 12.63 -16.84
N GLN A 219 6.00 12.80 -16.38
CA GLN A 219 6.30 12.92 -14.94
C GLN A 219 5.77 14.21 -14.31
N TYR A 220 5.55 15.26 -15.10
CA TYR A 220 5.15 16.59 -14.64
C TYR A 220 6.01 17.10 -13.45
N GLU A 221 5.40 17.71 -12.44
CA GLU A 221 6.08 18.20 -11.24
C GLU A 221 6.16 17.16 -10.11
N MET A 222 5.34 16.12 -10.15
CA MET A 222 5.25 15.12 -9.09
C MET A 222 4.68 13.77 -9.59
N VAL A 223 5.10 12.67 -8.98
CA VAL A 223 4.56 11.33 -9.21
C VAL A 223 4.06 10.71 -7.90
N ARG A 224 3.24 9.66 -7.99
CA ARG A 224 2.70 8.96 -6.81
C ARG A 224 3.17 7.52 -6.79
N LEU A 225 4.06 7.20 -5.85
CA LEU A 225 4.65 5.89 -5.70
C LEU A 225 3.85 5.07 -4.68
N GLY A 226 3.18 4.03 -5.18
CA GLY A 226 2.31 3.13 -4.41
C GLY A 226 2.99 1.80 -4.12
N ILE A 227 2.45 0.70 -4.65
CA ILE A 227 2.88 -0.66 -4.32
C ILE A 227 4.35 -0.98 -4.60
N GLY A 228 4.93 -0.37 -5.63
CA GLY A 228 6.35 -0.54 -5.92
C GLY A 228 7.27 -0.07 -4.79
N LEU A 229 6.79 0.85 -3.94
CA LEU A 229 7.49 1.24 -2.70
C LEU A 229 7.70 0.04 -1.76
N TYR A 230 6.70 -0.85 -1.70
CA TYR A 230 6.64 -2.01 -0.83
C TYR A 230 7.33 -3.24 -1.44
N GLY A 231 7.93 -3.09 -2.62
CA GLY A 231 8.73 -4.13 -3.22
C GLY A 231 7.94 -5.17 -4.01
N ILE A 232 6.73 -4.84 -4.43
CA ILE A 232 5.90 -5.74 -5.23
C ILE A 232 5.95 -5.31 -6.69
N PRO A 233 6.51 -6.15 -7.58
CA PRO A 233 6.44 -5.95 -9.02
C PRO A 233 5.00 -5.99 -9.52
N THR A 234 4.65 -5.12 -10.46
CA THR A 234 3.34 -5.04 -11.11
C THR A 234 3.44 -5.20 -12.62
N LEU A 235 4.58 -4.84 -13.22
CA LEU A 235 4.82 -5.02 -14.66
C LEU A 235 5.58 -6.31 -14.98
N GLY A 236 6.56 -6.67 -14.15
CA GLY A 236 7.50 -7.75 -14.43
C GLY A 236 8.35 -7.48 -15.67
N ALA A 237 8.81 -8.55 -16.33
CA ALA A 237 9.56 -8.49 -17.59
C ALA A 237 10.78 -7.55 -17.59
N GLY A 238 11.47 -7.42 -16.45
CA GLY A 238 12.67 -6.58 -16.30
C GLY A 238 12.39 -5.13 -15.91
N TYR A 239 11.13 -4.69 -15.82
CA TYR A 239 10.79 -3.32 -15.43
C TYR A 239 11.08 -3.06 -13.96
N ASP A 240 10.64 -3.96 -13.08
CA ASP A 240 10.60 -3.83 -11.63
C ASP A 240 11.13 -5.08 -10.89
N ASP A 241 11.79 -5.99 -11.60
CA ASP A 241 12.41 -7.21 -11.05
C ASP A 241 13.48 -6.95 -9.96
N LYS A 242 13.97 -5.72 -9.83
CA LYS A 242 14.98 -5.32 -8.83
C LYS A 242 14.38 -4.79 -7.53
N LEU A 243 13.07 -4.77 -7.42
CA LEU A 243 12.38 -4.40 -6.19
C LEU A 243 12.65 -5.44 -5.10
N ARG A 244 12.72 -4.96 -3.86
CA ARG A 244 12.97 -5.79 -2.68
C ARG A 244 11.74 -5.81 -1.79
N PRO A 245 11.20 -6.98 -1.39
CA PRO A 245 10.06 -7.06 -0.48
C PRO A 245 10.32 -6.26 0.80
N VAL A 246 9.39 -5.36 1.15
CA VAL A 246 9.51 -4.57 2.39
C VAL A 246 8.95 -5.32 3.59
N SER A 247 7.90 -6.13 3.40
CA SER A 247 7.22 -6.85 4.47
C SER A 247 7.37 -8.36 4.30
N SER A 248 7.64 -9.06 5.39
CA SER A 248 7.68 -10.53 5.42
C SER A 248 7.01 -11.06 6.69
N LEU A 249 6.04 -11.95 6.52
CA LEU A 249 5.28 -12.54 7.61
C LEU A 249 5.87 -13.89 7.97
N HIS A 250 6.27 -14.01 9.23
CA HIS A 250 6.92 -15.19 9.76
C HIS A 250 6.21 -15.73 10.98
N SER A 251 6.37 -17.02 11.21
CA SER A 251 5.95 -17.72 12.40
C SER A 251 6.98 -18.80 12.75
N VAL A 252 6.63 -19.70 13.66
CA VAL A 252 7.49 -20.80 14.10
C VAL A 252 6.73 -22.11 14.17
N ILE A 253 7.44 -23.23 14.04
CA ILE A 253 6.84 -24.53 14.35
C ILE A 253 6.67 -24.66 15.88
N ILE A 254 5.46 -24.87 16.37
CA ILE A 254 5.19 -25.07 17.81
C ILE A 254 5.00 -26.54 18.19
N GLN A 255 4.68 -27.40 17.22
CA GLN A 255 4.52 -28.83 17.43
C GLN A 255 4.78 -29.61 16.14
N ILE A 256 5.39 -30.78 16.24
CA ILE A 256 5.45 -31.78 15.17
C ILE A 256 4.85 -33.08 15.70
N ARG A 257 3.99 -33.72 14.92
CA ARG A 257 3.44 -35.05 15.21
C ARG A 257 3.54 -35.95 13.99
N GLU A 258 3.84 -37.21 14.25
CA GLU A 258 3.78 -38.28 13.25
C GLU A 258 2.41 -38.94 13.28
N TRP A 259 1.87 -39.22 12.10
CA TRP A 259 0.57 -39.82 11.92
C TRP A 259 0.61 -40.89 10.83
N GLU A 260 -0.12 -41.97 11.05
CA GLU A 260 -0.32 -43.01 10.06
C GLU A 260 -1.21 -42.54 8.90
N ALA A 261 -1.08 -43.21 7.75
CA ALA A 261 -1.97 -43.02 6.60
C ALA A 261 -3.44 -43.22 7.01
N GLY A 262 -4.33 -42.40 6.44
CA GLY A 262 -5.77 -42.38 6.76
C GLY A 262 -6.14 -41.49 7.95
N THR A 263 -5.16 -40.99 8.73
CA THR A 263 -5.42 -40.01 9.78
C THR A 263 -5.95 -38.71 9.17
N THR A 264 -6.91 -38.07 9.84
CA THR A 264 -7.53 -36.83 9.36
C THR A 264 -7.13 -35.61 10.20
N ILE A 265 -6.93 -34.46 9.55
CA ILE A 265 -6.39 -33.24 10.15
C ILE A 265 -7.37 -32.05 9.94
N GLY A 266 -7.53 -31.25 10.99
CA GLY A 266 -8.31 -30.00 10.97
C GLY A 266 -9.84 -30.18 11.04
N TYR A 267 -10.54 -29.04 11.07
CA TYR A 267 -12.01 -29.01 11.11
C TYR A 267 -12.64 -29.80 9.97
N GLY A 268 -13.78 -30.44 10.22
CA GLY A 268 -14.52 -31.22 9.23
C GLY A 268 -13.77 -32.43 8.66
N ARG A 269 -12.57 -32.76 9.19
CA ARG A 269 -11.71 -33.84 8.70
C ARG A 269 -11.31 -33.67 7.23
N HIS A 270 -11.18 -32.42 6.77
CA HIS A 270 -10.90 -32.10 5.37
C HIS A 270 -9.46 -32.41 4.93
N GLY A 271 -8.50 -32.47 5.85
CA GLY A 271 -7.18 -33.03 5.55
C GLY A 271 -7.20 -34.54 5.77
N VAL A 272 -6.89 -35.33 4.75
CA VAL A 272 -6.76 -36.80 4.86
C VAL A 272 -5.36 -37.18 4.40
N LEU A 273 -4.58 -37.78 5.31
CA LEU A 273 -3.21 -38.19 5.01
C LEU A 273 -3.22 -39.47 4.17
N THR A 274 -2.50 -39.49 3.06
CA THR A 274 -2.44 -40.63 2.12
C THR A 274 -1.24 -41.55 2.36
N ARG A 275 -0.32 -41.14 3.24
CA ARG A 275 0.87 -41.88 3.66
C ARG A 275 1.18 -41.58 5.13
N PRO A 276 2.09 -42.33 5.78
CA PRO A 276 2.69 -41.89 7.03
C PRO A 276 3.30 -40.50 6.84
N SER A 277 2.89 -39.54 7.66
CA SER A 277 3.28 -38.13 7.50
C SER A 277 3.71 -37.49 8.81
N ARG A 278 4.60 -36.50 8.71
CA ARG A 278 4.98 -35.58 9.79
C ARG A 278 4.24 -34.26 9.60
N ILE A 279 3.42 -33.87 10.57
CA ILE A 279 2.59 -32.68 10.49
C ILE A 279 3.08 -31.64 11.51
N ALA A 280 3.48 -30.48 11.01
CA ALA A 280 3.82 -29.32 11.82
C ALA A 280 2.57 -28.49 12.14
N THR A 281 2.50 -27.95 13.35
CA THR A 281 1.50 -26.95 13.77
C THR A 281 2.18 -25.58 13.90
N ILE A 282 1.58 -24.55 13.31
CA ILE A 282 2.12 -23.19 13.23
C ILE A 282 1.09 -22.21 13.84
N PRO A 283 1.48 -21.29 14.74
CA PRO A 283 0.58 -20.40 15.48
C PRO A 283 0.21 -19.14 14.69
N ILE A 284 -0.41 -19.36 13.53
CA ILE A 284 -1.04 -18.31 12.74
C ILE A 284 -2.32 -18.88 12.11
N GLY A 285 -3.38 -18.09 12.07
CA GLY A 285 -4.64 -18.47 11.45
C GLY A 285 -5.34 -17.32 10.74
N TYR A 286 -6.61 -17.53 10.38
CA TYR A 286 -7.34 -16.54 9.61
C TYR A 286 -7.62 -15.24 10.36
N ALA A 287 -7.58 -15.24 11.70
CA ALA A 287 -7.71 -14.00 12.48
C ALA A 287 -6.40 -13.18 12.53
N ASP A 288 -5.27 -13.75 12.10
CA ASP A 288 -4.00 -13.05 11.89
C ASP A 288 -3.86 -12.46 10.47
N GLY A 289 -4.68 -12.93 9.52
CA GLY A 289 -4.57 -12.61 8.10
C GLY A 289 -4.23 -13.81 7.22
N PHE A 290 -3.97 -15.01 7.76
CA PHE A 290 -3.71 -16.19 6.94
C PHE A 290 -5.02 -16.77 6.40
N ASN A 291 -5.38 -16.40 5.16
CA ASN A 291 -6.70 -16.63 4.59
C ASN A 291 -7.12 -18.12 4.62
N ARG A 292 -8.36 -18.38 5.02
CA ARG A 292 -8.89 -19.75 5.18
C ARG A 292 -8.86 -20.58 3.89
N HIS A 293 -8.95 -19.94 2.72
CA HIS A 293 -8.89 -20.62 1.43
C HIS A 293 -7.49 -21.16 1.08
N LEU A 294 -6.45 -20.78 1.83
CA LEU A 294 -5.11 -21.39 1.72
C LEU A 294 -5.03 -22.77 2.40
N GLY A 295 -6.11 -23.24 3.02
CA GLY A 295 -6.16 -24.58 3.62
C GLY A 295 -6.20 -25.70 2.58
N CYS A 296 -6.18 -26.94 3.08
CA CYS A 296 -6.37 -28.15 2.29
C CYS A 296 -5.40 -28.27 1.10
N GLY A 297 -4.15 -27.83 1.28
CA GLY A 297 -3.10 -27.90 0.26
C GLY A 297 -3.16 -26.80 -0.81
N HIS A 298 -4.11 -25.86 -0.71
CA HIS A 298 -4.19 -24.74 -1.66
C HIS A 298 -3.09 -23.71 -1.42
N GLY A 299 -2.64 -23.57 -0.17
CA GLY A 299 -1.52 -22.74 0.23
C GLY A 299 -0.26 -23.56 0.52
N GLU A 300 0.86 -22.85 0.61
CA GLU A 300 2.15 -23.39 1.03
C GLU A 300 2.90 -22.36 1.88
N VAL A 301 3.86 -22.85 2.66
CA VAL A 301 4.77 -22.04 3.48
C VAL A 301 6.22 -22.47 3.25
N TRP A 302 7.19 -21.63 3.58
CA TRP A 302 8.59 -21.94 3.38
C TRP A 302 9.26 -22.32 4.70
N ILE A 303 9.86 -23.51 4.74
CA ILE A 303 10.50 -24.09 5.92
C ILE A 303 11.81 -24.75 5.47
N ASN A 304 12.94 -24.35 6.05
CA ASN A 304 14.26 -24.94 5.85
C ASN A 304 14.61 -25.25 4.38
N GLY A 305 14.38 -24.28 3.48
CA GLY A 305 14.74 -24.42 2.07
C GLY A 305 13.71 -25.11 1.19
N LYS A 306 12.49 -25.38 1.70
CA LYS A 306 11.44 -26.09 0.97
C LYS A 306 10.08 -25.42 1.10
N ARG A 307 9.31 -25.44 0.01
CA ARG A 307 7.87 -25.13 0.02
C ARG A 307 7.11 -26.32 0.59
N VAL A 308 6.24 -26.06 1.56
CA VAL A 308 5.54 -27.04 2.39
C VAL A 308 4.04 -26.76 2.29
N PRO A 309 3.23 -27.71 1.79
CA PRO A 309 1.80 -27.48 1.62
C PRO A 309 1.05 -27.46 2.96
N THR A 310 -0.02 -26.68 3.04
CA THR A 310 -0.95 -26.73 4.17
C THR A 310 -1.75 -28.03 4.18
N VAL A 311 -2.22 -28.46 5.35
CA VAL A 311 -3.05 -29.66 5.51
C VAL A 311 -4.30 -29.35 6.31
N GLY A 312 -5.45 -29.75 5.78
CA GLY A 312 -6.75 -29.45 6.38
C GLY A 312 -7.05 -27.95 6.42
N ASN A 313 -8.12 -27.58 7.10
CA ASN A 313 -8.52 -26.17 7.16
C ASN A 313 -7.52 -25.33 7.96
N ILE A 314 -7.37 -24.06 7.56
CA ILE A 314 -6.80 -23.03 8.44
C ILE A 314 -7.79 -22.77 9.58
N CYS A 315 -7.30 -22.82 10.82
CA CYS A 315 -8.08 -22.50 12.01
C CYS A 315 -7.97 -21.00 12.35
N MET A 316 -8.65 -20.56 13.41
CA MET A 316 -8.63 -19.15 13.82
C MET A 316 -7.23 -18.65 14.12
N ASP A 317 -6.44 -19.45 14.82
CA ASP A 317 -5.13 -19.05 15.37
C ASP A 317 -3.99 -20.02 15.00
N LEU A 318 -4.30 -21.12 14.32
CA LEU A 318 -3.33 -22.16 13.97
C LEU A 318 -3.58 -22.69 12.56
N PHE A 319 -2.54 -23.22 11.93
CA PHE A 319 -2.70 -24.12 10.80
C PHE A 319 -1.70 -25.28 10.88
N MET A 320 -1.92 -26.28 10.02
CA MET A 320 -1.08 -27.46 9.93
C MET A 320 -0.41 -27.54 8.55
N ALA A 321 0.84 -28.00 8.51
CA ALA A 321 1.63 -28.14 7.29
C ALA A 321 2.26 -29.54 7.19
N ASP A 322 2.35 -30.11 5.99
CA ASP A 322 2.94 -31.43 5.75
C ASP A 322 4.46 -31.35 5.61
N VAL A 323 5.19 -31.53 6.72
CA VAL A 323 6.66 -31.50 6.78
C VAL A 323 7.28 -32.89 6.61
N THR A 324 6.58 -33.85 6.01
CA THR A 324 7.06 -35.24 5.86
C THR A 324 8.41 -35.31 5.17
N ASP A 325 8.59 -34.56 4.08
CA ASP A 325 9.83 -34.57 3.29
C ASP A 325 10.78 -33.42 3.65
N VAL A 326 10.58 -32.78 4.81
CA VAL A 326 11.39 -31.63 5.25
C VAL A 326 12.02 -31.93 6.61
N GLU A 327 13.34 -31.83 6.70
CA GLU A 327 14.01 -31.88 7.99
C GLU A 327 13.77 -30.55 8.72
N CYS A 328 13.05 -30.62 9.83
CA CYS A 328 12.71 -29.47 10.67
C CYS A 328 12.42 -29.91 12.11
N ALA A 329 12.54 -28.96 13.03
CA ALA A 329 12.30 -29.11 14.45
C ALA A 329 11.32 -28.04 14.97
N VAL A 330 10.77 -28.28 16.17
CA VAL A 330 10.02 -27.25 16.90
C VAL A 330 10.94 -26.06 17.15
N GLY A 331 10.44 -24.85 16.86
CA GLY A 331 11.18 -23.60 16.93
C GLY A 331 11.77 -23.13 15.59
N ASP A 332 11.76 -23.94 14.54
CA ASP A 332 12.22 -23.51 13.21
C ASP A 332 11.30 -22.42 12.64
N LYS A 333 11.92 -21.44 11.97
CA LYS A 333 11.23 -20.31 11.34
C LYS A 333 10.41 -20.80 10.15
N VAL A 334 9.18 -20.29 10.06
CA VAL A 334 8.24 -20.54 8.96
C VAL A 334 7.97 -19.22 8.28
N GLU A 335 8.28 -19.10 7.00
CA GLU A 335 7.91 -17.93 6.19
C GLU A 335 6.54 -18.19 5.55
N ILE A 336 5.58 -17.31 5.85
CA ILE A 336 4.22 -17.34 5.30
C ILE A 336 4.20 -16.57 3.97
N PHE A 337 4.80 -15.38 3.97
CA PHE A 337 5.18 -14.66 2.77
C PHE A 337 6.42 -13.80 3.04
N GLY A 338 7.24 -13.57 2.03
CA GLY A 338 8.51 -12.86 2.11
C GLY A 338 9.32 -13.02 0.82
N GLU A 339 10.61 -13.32 0.96
CA GLU A 339 11.53 -13.49 -0.15
C GLU A 339 11.27 -14.78 -0.94
N HIS A 340 10.95 -15.88 -0.26
CA HIS A 340 10.82 -17.21 -0.88
C HIS A 340 9.41 -17.50 -1.33
N ILE A 341 8.40 -16.93 -0.65
CA ILE A 341 6.99 -16.97 -1.04
C ILE A 341 6.51 -15.53 -1.15
N SER A 342 6.44 -15.01 -2.37
CA SER A 342 6.07 -13.61 -2.55
C SER A 342 4.60 -13.35 -2.14
N ALA A 343 4.26 -12.11 -1.80
CA ALA A 343 2.85 -11.73 -1.61
C ALA A 343 2.02 -11.95 -2.89
N GLN A 344 2.66 -11.92 -4.08
CA GLN A 344 2.02 -12.27 -5.35
C GLN A 344 1.70 -13.77 -5.43
N ASP A 345 2.62 -14.65 -5.01
CA ASP A 345 2.38 -16.10 -4.97
C ASP A 345 1.13 -16.43 -4.14
N VAL A 346 0.98 -15.76 -2.99
CA VAL A 346 -0.18 -15.92 -2.11
C VAL A 346 -1.45 -15.36 -2.76
N ALA A 347 -1.35 -14.18 -3.39
CA ALA A 347 -2.47 -13.53 -4.06
C ALA A 347 -3.00 -14.38 -5.24
N ASP A 348 -2.11 -14.95 -6.05
CA ASP A 348 -2.47 -15.80 -7.18
C ASP A 348 -3.25 -17.04 -6.73
N ARG A 349 -2.79 -17.70 -5.65
CA ARG A 349 -3.49 -18.84 -5.04
C ARG A 349 -4.86 -18.47 -4.50
N LEU A 350 -5.04 -17.23 -4.06
CA LEU A 350 -6.30 -16.68 -3.57
C LEU A 350 -7.16 -16.03 -4.65
N GLN A 351 -6.67 -15.94 -5.89
CA GLN A 351 -7.32 -15.21 -6.99
C GLN A 351 -7.65 -13.75 -6.62
N THR A 352 -6.67 -13.08 -5.99
CA THR A 352 -6.75 -11.68 -5.58
C THR A 352 -5.46 -10.93 -5.97
N ILE A 353 -5.20 -9.78 -5.36
CA ILE A 353 -4.03 -8.93 -5.57
C ILE A 353 -3.14 -8.85 -4.31
N PRO A 354 -1.83 -8.61 -4.44
CA PRO A 354 -0.90 -8.51 -3.30
C PRO A 354 -1.31 -7.49 -2.24
N TYR A 355 -2.01 -6.42 -2.63
CA TYR A 355 -2.54 -5.42 -1.72
C TYR A 355 -3.44 -6.03 -0.64
N GLU A 356 -4.31 -6.98 -1.01
CA GLU A 356 -5.20 -7.66 -0.06
C GLU A 356 -4.41 -8.57 0.89
N VAL A 357 -3.38 -9.26 0.38
CA VAL A 357 -2.50 -10.09 1.22
C VAL A 357 -1.79 -9.24 2.28
N LEU A 358 -1.15 -8.15 1.88
CA LEU A 358 -0.40 -7.27 2.79
C LEU A 358 -1.31 -6.60 3.83
N THR A 359 -2.47 -6.11 3.40
CA THR A 359 -3.42 -5.42 4.29
C THR A 359 -4.22 -6.36 5.19
N SER A 360 -4.25 -7.66 4.90
CA SER A 360 -4.95 -8.66 5.72
C SER A 360 -4.27 -8.94 7.06
N VAL A 361 -2.99 -8.58 7.22
CA VAL A 361 -2.22 -8.88 8.43
C VAL A 361 -2.78 -8.09 9.61
N SER A 362 -3.43 -8.80 10.54
CA SER A 362 -4.12 -8.23 11.69
C SER A 362 -3.19 -7.45 12.59
N SER A 363 -3.67 -6.38 13.23
CA SER A 363 -2.91 -5.57 14.21
C SER A 363 -2.43 -6.36 15.43
N ARG A 364 -2.99 -7.57 15.67
CA ARG A 364 -2.51 -8.48 16.73
C ARG A 364 -1.14 -9.09 16.45
N VAL A 365 -0.73 -9.16 15.18
CA VAL A 365 0.60 -9.61 14.78
C VAL A 365 1.62 -8.52 15.08
N LYS A 366 2.69 -8.85 15.80
CA LYS A 366 3.72 -7.86 16.15
C LYS A 366 4.51 -7.44 14.91
N ARG A 367 4.69 -6.13 14.72
CA ARG A 367 5.58 -5.58 13.69
C ARG A 367 6.99 -5.42 14.25
N ILE A 368 8.00 -5.82 13.48
CA ILE A 368 9.42 -5.64 13.82
C ILE A 368 10.08 -4.89 12.67
N TYR A 369 10.61 -3.72 12.97
CA TYR A 369 11.30 -2.87 11.99
C TYR A 369 12.80 -3.07 12.12
N TYR A 370 13.50 -3.19 11.00
CA TYR A 370 14.95 -3.36 10.98
C TYR A 370 15.60 -2.69 9.76
N SER A 371 16.89 -2.42 9.91
CA SER A 371 17.85 -2.03 8.88
C SER A 371 19.07 -2.95 9.00
N GLU A 372 19.71 -3.26 7.89
CA GLU A 372 20.86 -4.15 7.70
C GLU A 372 22.21 -3.47 7.93
#